data_AF-A0A6J1W204-F1
#
_entry.id   AF-A0A6J1W204-F1
#
_cell.length_a   1.000
_cell.length_b   1.000
_cell.length_c   1.000
_cell.angle_alpha   90.00
_cell.angle_beta   90.00
_cell.angle_gamma   90.00
#
_symmetry.space_group_name_H-M   'P 1'
#
loop_
_entity.id
_entity.type
_entity.pdbx_description
1 polymer ?
#
loop_
_entity_poly.entity_id
_entity_poly.type
_entity_poly.pdbx_seq_one_letter_code
_entity_poly.pdbx_strand_id
1 'polypeptide(L)'
;MDPASPNTILLCTTTGFYPLEIEIQWLKNGKLEEEGVAFGEELQNGDWTYQLQVMLETQPQRGDVYTCQVGHVSLEAPITVQWEPRSSSSARSKLWTGIMGAMIGAAFLAVGLFSYLKSKKG
;
A
#
# COMPACT_ATOMS: atom_id res chain seq x y z
N MET A 1 -17.52 -0.28 7.34
CA MET A 1 -17.33 0.58 6.15
C MET A 1 -16.71 1.89 6.63
N ASP A 2 -15.44 2.13 6.31
CA ASP A 2 -14.74 3.37 6.68
C ASP A 2 -14.86 4.34 5.49
N PRO A 3 -15.47 5.53 5.63
CA PRO A 3 -15.80 6.43 4.51
C PRO A 3 -14.58 7.08 3.82
N ALA A 4 -13.37 6.61 4.11
CA ALA A 4 -12.11 7.20 3.66
C ALA A 4 -11.32 6.32 2.68
N SER A 5 -11.81 5.14 2.27
CA SER A 5 -11.14 4.35 1.24
C SER A 5 -11.69 4.65 -0.16
N PRO A 6 -10.92 5.33 -1.04
CA PRO A 6 -11.34 5.54 -2.42
C PRO A 6 -11.34 4.22 -3.18
N ASN A 7 -12.28 4.09 -4.13
CA ASN A 7 -12.22 3.03 -5.15
C ASN A 7 -10.83 3.03 -5.79
N THR A 8 -10.18 1.88 -5.78
CA THR A 8 -8.82 1.67 -6.27
C THR A 8 -8.83 0.53 -7.27
N ILE A 9 -8.17 0.72 -8.40
CA ILE A 9 -7.96 -0.33 -9.39
C ILE A 9 -6.53 -0.83 -9.23
N LEU A 10 -6.39 -2.11 -8.87
CA LEU A 10 -5.11 -2.81 -8.85
C LEU A 10 -4.86 -3.46 -10.20
N LEU A 11 -3.59 -3.49 -10.60
CA LEU A 11 -3.16 -3.99 -11.89
C LEU A 11 -2.08 -5.04 -11.75
N CYS A 12 -2.37 -6.24 -12.24
CA CYS A 12 -1.37 -7.28 -12.41
C CYS A 12 -1.03 -7.41 -13.89
N THR A 13 0.14 -6.91 -14.27
CA THR A 13 0.66 -7.00 -15.64
C THR A 13 1.67 -8.13 -15.70
N THR A 14 1.37 -9.15 -16.51
CA THR A 14 2.26 -10.28 -16.78
C THR A 14 2.74 -10.18 -18.22
N THR A 15 4.06 -10.23 -18.44
CA THR A 15 4.68 -10.07 -19.77
C THR A 15 5.76 -11.10 -20.00
N GLY A 16 6.07 -11.37 -21.27
CA GLY A 16 7.23 -12.20 -21.63
C GLY A 16 7.01 -13.70 -21.42
N PHE A 17 5.76 -14.16 -21.37
CA PHE A 17 5.44 -15.58 -21.16
C PHE A 17 5.09 -16.29 -22.47
N TYR A 18 5.36 -17.59 -22.52
CA TYR A 18 5.01 -18.49 -23.63
C TYR A 18 4.98 -19.93 -23.12
N PRO A 19 3.98 -20.77 -23.46
CA PRO A 19 2.85 -20.53 -24.38
C PRO A 19 1.76 -19.60 -23.82
N LEU A 20 0.64 -19.44 -24.53
CA LEU A 20 -0.45 -18.53 -24.12
C LEU A 20 -1.20 -18.98 -22.86
N GLU A 21 -1.32 -20.29 -22.63
CA GLU A 21 -2.08 -20.86 -21.51
C GLU A 21 -1.50 -20.43 -20.16
N ILE A 22 -2.21 -19.56 -19.44
CA ILE A 22 -1.77 -18.93 -18.19
C ILE A 22 -2.92 -18.81 -17.19
N GLU A 23 -2.62 -18.95 -15.91
CA GLU A 23 -3.57 -18.75 -14.82
C GLU A 23 -3.15 -17.52 -14.00
N ILE A 24 -4.00 -16.51 -13.92
CA ILE A 24 -3.76 -15.30 -13.13
C ILE A 24 -4.96 -15.10 -12.21
N GLN A 25 -4.71 -15.09 -10.90
CA GLN A 25 -5.76 -14.93 -9.90
C GLN A 25 -5.40 -13.86 -8.86
N TRP A 26 -6.44 -13.17 -8.39
CA TRP A 26 -6.34 -12.27 -7.27
C TRP A 26 -6.70 -12.98 -5.98
N LEU A 27 -5.91 -12.77 -4.93
CA LEU A 27 -6.23 -13.18 -3.58
C LEU A 27 -6.31 -11.94 -2.68
N LYS A 28 -7.42 -11.82 -1.95
CA LYS A 28 -7.57 -10.86 -0.86
C LYS A 28 -7.42 -11.60 0.47
N ASN A 29 -6.42 -11.22 1.25
CA ASN A 29 -6.11 -11.83 2.55
C ASN A 29 -5.96 -13.37 2.45
N GLY A 30 -5.37 -13.85 1.35
CA GLY A 30 -5.15 -15.28 1.08
C GLY A 30 -6.38 -16.05 0.58
N LYS A 31 -7.50 -15.38 0.32
CA LYS A 31 -8.71 -15.99 -0.27
C LYS A 31 -8.89 -15.48 -1.69
N LEU A 32 -9.37 -16.35 -2.58
CA LEU A 32 -9.69 -15.99 -3.96
C LEU A 32 -10.69 -14.83 -4.00
N GLU A 33 -10.37 -13.80 -4.78
CA GLU A 33 -11.20 -12.62 -5.03
C GLU A 33 -11.60 -12.62 -6.50
N GLU A 34 -12.90 -12.77 -6.78
CA GLU A 34 -13.46 -12.72 -8.14
C GLU A 34 -14.31 -11.46 -8.37
N GLU A 35 -14.80 -10.84 -7.30
CA GLU A 35 -15.62 -9.63 -7.37
C GLU A 35 -14.77 -8.45 -7.85
N GLY A 36 -15.23 -7.77 -8.90
CA GLY A 36 -14.50 -6.63 -9.47
C GLY A 36 -13.26 -7.01 -10.29
N VAL A 37 -13.03 -8.30 -10.56
CA VAL A 37 -11.96 -8.76 -11.46
C VAL A 37 -12.38 -8.58 -12.92
N ALA A 38 -11.49 -7.98 -13.72
CA ALA A 38 -11.64 -7.86 -15.15
C ALA A 38 -10.34 -8.21 -15.88
N PHE A 39 -10.45 -8.99 -16.95
CA PHE A 39 -9.33 -9.34 -17.82
C PHE A 39 -9.17 -8.27 -18.90
N GLY A 40 -7.93 -7.80 -19.07
CA GLY A 40 -7.53 -6.95 -20.18
C GLY A 40 -7.33 -7.75 -21.46
N GLU A 41 -6.94 -7.06 -22.53
CA GLU A 41 -6.64 -7.68 -23.81
C GLU A 41 -5.35 -8.52 -23.76
N GLU A 42 -5.38 -9.68 -24.39
CA GLU A 42 -4.21 -10.53 -24.63
C GLU A 42 -3.42 -9.98 -25.82
N LEU A 43 -2.19 -9.56 -25.59
CA LEU A 43 -1.35 -8.94 -26.61
C LEU A 43 -0.12 -9.81 -26.88
N GLN A 44 0.27 -9.90 -28.15
CA GLN A 44 1.54 -10.52 -28.56
C GLN A 44 2.62 -9.44 -28.68
N ASN A 45 3.76 -9.64 -28.03
CA ASN A 45 4.84 -8.64 -27.91
C ASN A 45 5.71 -8.50 -29.17
N GLY A 46 5.45 -9.26 -30.24
CA GLY A 46 6.24 -9.26 -31.48
C GLY A 46 7.58 -10.02 -31.40
N ASP A 47 7.90 -10.56 -30.22
CA ASP A 47 9.08 -11.40 -29.94
C ASP A 47 8.69 -12.87 -29.65
N TRP A 48 7.49 -13.28 -30.09
CA TRP A 48 6.85 -14.58 -29.82
C TRP A 48 6.37 -14.80 -28.39
N THR A 49 6.47 -13.80 -27.51
CA THR A 49 5.90 -13.86 -26.16
C THR A 49 4.56 -13.14 -26.07
N TYR A 50 3.83 -13.42 -25.00
CA TYR A 50 2.53 -12.82 -24.69
C TYR A 50 2.61 -11.86 -23.51
N GLN A 51 1.60 -10.99 -23.44
CA GLN A 51 1.31 -10.10 -22.33
C GLN A 51 -0.19 -10.17 -22.01
N LEU A 52 -0.50 -10.21 -20.71
CA LEU A 52 -1.85 -10.18 -20.19
C LEU A 52 -1.93 -9.31 -18.93
N GLN A 53 -3.03 -8.59 -18.80
CA GLN A 53 -3.28 -7.67 -17.69
C GLN A 53 -4.58 -8.07 -16.98
N VAL A 54 -4.52 -8.27 -15.66
CA VAL A 54 -5.70 -8.57 -14.85
C VAL A 54 -5.93 -7.45 -13.85
N MET A 55 -7.10 -6.84 -13.94
CA MET A 55 -7.54 -5.70 -13.15
C MET A 55 -8.40 -6.19 -11.98
N LEU A 56 -8.27 -5.53 -10.83
CA LEU A 56 -9.17 -5.70 -9.69
C LEU A 56 -9.64 -4.34 -9.20
N GLU A 57 -10.93 -4.05 -9.36
CA GLU A 57 -11.58 -2.89 -8.76
C GLU A 57 -12.01 -3.20 -7.33
N THR A 58 -11.51 -2.45 -6.35
CA THR A 58 -11.75 -2.73 -4.94
C THR A 58 -11.74 -1.47 -4.08
N GLN A 59 -12.25 -1.58 -2.86
CA GLN A 59 -12.18 -0.53 -1.82
C GLN A 59 -11.26 -1.02 -0.70
N PRO A 60 -9.94 -0.78 -0.81
CA PRO A 60 -8.96 -1.37 0.08
C PRO A 60 -9.09 -0.85 1.51
N GLN A 61 -9.16 -1.74 2.50
CA GLN A 61 -9.16 -1.34 3.91
C GLN A 61 -7.77 -1.47 4.52
N ARG A 62 -7.51 -0.69 5.58
CA ARG A 62 -6.24 -0.79 6.29
C ARG A 62 -6.05 -2.20 6.84
N GLY A 63 -4.95 -2.84 6.45
CA GLY A 63 -4.62 -4.21 6.84
C GLY A 63 -5.07 -5.27 5.83
N ASP A 64 -5.79 -4.89 4.77
CA ASP A 64 -5.97 -5.78 3.63
C ASP A 64 -4.64 -6.01 2.91
N VAL A 65 -4.42 -7.26 2.50
CA VAL A 65 -3.28 -7.67 1.67
C VAL A 65 -3.84 -8.27 0.40
N TYR A 66 -3.47 -7.70 -0.74
CA TYR A 66 -3.85 -8.20 -2.06
C TYR A 66 -2.67 -8.92 -2.69
N THR A 67 -2.90 -10.08 -3.28
CA THR A 67 -1.87 -10.89 -3.94
C THR A 67 -2.32 -11.19 -5.36
N CYS A 68 -1.51 -10.83 -6.35
CA CYS A 68 -1.63 -11.41 -7.69
C CYS A 68 -0.80 -12.69 -7.74
N GLN A 69 -1.43 -13.81 -8.03
CA GLN A 69 -0.77 -15.10 -8.19
C GLN A 69 -0.83 -15.51 -9.67
N VAL A 70 0.33 -15.84 -10.22
CA VAL A 70 0.52 -16.21 -11.62
C VAL A 70 1.03 -17.65 -11.69
N GLY A 71 0.22 -18.54 -12.25
CA GLY A 71 0.55 -19.90 -12.61
C GLY A 71 0.79 -20.00 -14.12
N HIS A 72 1.87 -20.65 -14.52
CA HIS A 72 2.21 -20.84 -15.92
C HIS A 72 3.09 -22.08 -16.07
N VAL A 73 2.98 -22.80 -17.19
CA VAL A 73 3.70 -24.08 -17.41
C VAL A 73 5.23 -23.94 -17.40
N SER A 74 5.75 -22.73 -17.67
CA SER A 74 7.19 -22.46 -17.59
C SER A 74 7.71 -22.27 -16.16
N LEU A 75 6.84 -22.30 -15.15
CA LEU A 75 7.18 -22.05 -13.75
C LEU A 75 7.06 -23.35 -12.94
N GLU A 76 8.07 -23.65 -12.12
CA GLU A 76 8.00 -24.80 -11.19
C GLU A 76 6.99 -24.56 -10.05
N ALA A 77 6.77 -23.29 -9.69
CA ALA A 77 5.82 -22.86 -8.69
C ALA A 77 5.19 -21.51 -9.08
N PRO A 78 3.96 -21.21 -8.63
CA PRO A 78 3.33 -19.93 -8.94
C PRO A 78 4.10 -18.74 -8.39
N ILE A 79 4.16 -17.66 -9.16
CA ILE A 79 4.72 -16.37 -8.72
C ILE A 79 3.63 -15.59 -8.01
N THR A 80 3.95 -15.00 -6.85
CA THR A 80 3.02 -14.16 -6.08
C THR A 80 3.58 -12.76 -5.89
N VAL A 81 2.80 -11.73 -6.21
CA VAL A 81 3.14 -10.32 -5.99
C VAL A 81 2.12 -9.71 -5.04
N GLN A 82 2.59 -9.14 -3.93
CA GLN A 82 1.75 -8.56 -2.89
C GLN A 82 1.65 -7.03 -2.99
N TRP A 83 0.47 -6.52 -2.66
CA TRP A 83 0.19 -5.10 -2.53
C TRP A 83 -0.63 -4.84 -1.26
N GLU A 84 -0.25 -3.78 -0.55
CA GLU A 84 -0.95 -3.32 0.65
C GLU A 84 -1.33 -1.84 0.53
N PRO A 85 -2.49 -1.44 1.06
CA PRO A 85 -2.90 -0.05 1.09
C PRO A 85 -1.90 0.76 1.90
N ARG A 86 -1.42 1.88 1.34
CA ARG A 86 -0.50 2.77 2.06
C ARG A 86 -1.15 3.22 3.37
N SER A 87 -0.65 2.72 4.49
CA SER A 87 -0.99 3.29 5.79
C SER A 87 -0.42 4.72 5.84
N SER A 88 -1.25 5.70 6.20
CA SER A 88 -0.80 7.07 6.38
C SER A 88 0.09 7.18 7.63
N SER A 89 1.36 6.80 7.49
CA SER A 89 2.43 7.04 8.48
C SER A 89 2.56 8.53 8.84
N SER A 90 2.03 9.41 7.99
CA SER A 90 1.92 10.86 8.19
C SER A 90 1.18 11.24 9.48
N ALA A 91 0.18 10.48 9.93
CA ALA A 91 -0.50 10.76 11.20
C ALA A 91 0.42 10.48 12.41
N ARG A 92 1.23 9.42 12.32
CA ARG A 92 2.17 9.02 13.38
C ARG A 92 3.40 9.94 13.44
N SER A 93 3.88 10.42 12.29
CA SER A 93 5.00 11.37 12.24
C SER A 93 4.61 12.76 12.76
N LYS A 94 3.38 13.23 12.46
CA LYS A 94 2.87 14.51 12.99
C LYS A 94 2.77 14.52 14.52
N LEU A 95 2.38 13.40 15.13
CA LEU A 95 2.33 13.28 16.59
C LEU A 95 3.72 13.39 17.23
N TRP A 96 4.72 12.74 16.65
CA TRP A 96 6.11 12.80 17.12
C TRP A 96 6.71 14.21 17.05
N THR A 97 6.50 14.91 15.93
CA THR A 97 6.96 16.30 15.78
C THR A 97 6.27 17.23 16.78
N GLY A 98 4.97 17.03 17.04
CA GLY A 98 4.21 17.81 18.02
C GLY A 98 4.73 17.64 19.45
N ILE A 99 5.00 16.39 19.87
CA ILE A 99 5.53 16.09 21.22
C ILE A 99 6.91 16.74 21.41
N MET A 100 7.79 16.66 20.41
CA MET A 100 9.12 17.27 20.48
C MET A 100 9.03 18.80 20.64
N GLY A 101 8.16 19.46 19.88
CA GLY A 101 7.94 20.90 19.98
C GLY A 101 7.40 21.34 21.34
N ALA A 102 6.45 20.59 21.91
CA ALA A 102 5.86 20.90 23.21
C ALA A 102 6.88 20.81 24.37
N MET A 103 7.75 19.80 24.35
CA MET A 103 8.80 19.62 25.36
C MET A 103 9.80 20.79 25.36
N ILE A 104 10.21 21.23 24.17
CA ILE A 104 11.11 22.37 24.00
C ILE A 104 10.44 23.65 24.52
N GLY A 105 9.17 23.89 24.15
CA GLY A 105 8.41 25.05 24.61
C GLY A 105 8.25 25.11 26.14
N ALA A 106 7.93 23.98 26.77
CA ALA A 106 7.77 23.89 28.22
C ALA A 106 9.07 24.18 28.98
N ALA A 107 10.22 23.72 28.46
CA ALA A 107 11.53 24.00 29.04
C ALA A 107 11.85 25.51 29.02
N PHE A 108 11.61 26.19 27.89
CA PHE A 108 11.81 27.63 27.79
C PHE A 108 10.89 28.43 28.72
N LEU A 109 9.63 28.02 28.85
CA LEU A 109 8.68 28.65 29.78
C LEU A 109 9.11 28.49 31.25
N ALA A 110 9.56 27.30 31.64
CA ALA A 110 10.03 27.04 33.01
C ALA A 110 11.27 27.88 33.37
N VAL A 111 12.27 27.94 32.47
CA VAL A 111 13.49 28.74 32.66
C VAL A 111 13.17 30.23 32.71
N GLY A 112 12.29 30.72 31.83
CA GLY A 112 11.83 32.10 31.82
C GLY A 112 11.11 32.48 33.12
N LEU A 113 10.19 31.64 33.59
CA LEU A 113 9.45 31.88 34.84
C LEU A 113 10.37 31.89 36.06
N PHE A 114 11.32 30.96 36.13
CA PHE A 114 12.31 30.91 37.21
C PHE A 114 13.18 32.17 37.25
N SER A 115 13.66 32.62 36.09
CA SER A 115 14.49 33.82 35.96
C SER A 115 13.71 35.09 36.35
N TYR A 116 12.43 35.18 35.93
CA TYR A 116 11.53 36.28 36.28
C TYR A 116 11.26 36.35 37.80
N LEU A 117 10.92 35.22 38.41
CA LEU A 117 10.67 35.16 39.86
C LEU A 117 11.92 35.50 40.68
N LYS A 118 13.10 35.12 40.20
CA LYS A 118 14.38 35.49 40.83
C LYS A 118 14.65 37.00 40.72
N SER A 119 14.37 37.62 39.57
CA SER A 119 14.53 39.07 39.37
C SER A 119 13.59 39.91 40.23
N LYS A 120 12.43 39.38 40.62
CA LYS A 120 11.45 40.11 41.46
C LYS A 120 11.76 40.01 42.96
N LYS A 121 12.66 39.11 43.34
CA LYS A 121 13.06 38.84 44.74
C LYS A 121 14.38 39.50 45.15
N GLY A 122 15.11 40.10 44.21
CA GLY A 122 16.28 40.95 44.46
C GLY A 122 15.93 42.41 44.23
#